data_AF-A0A3D1R6E8-F1
#
_entry.id   AF-A0A3D1R6E8-F1
#
_cell.length_a   1.000
_cell.length_b   1.000
_cell.length_c   1.000
_cell.angle_alpha   90.00
_cell.angle_beta   90.00
_cell.angle_gamma   90.00
#
_symmetry.space_group_name_H-M   'P 1'
#
loop_
_entity.id
_entity.type
_entity.pdbx_description
1 polymer ?
#
loop_
_entity_poly.entity_id
_entity_poly.type
_entity_poly.pdbx_seq_one_letter_code
_entity_poly.pdbx_strand_id
1 'polypeptide(L)'
;MLALHLGGAASAYLAGDQIDTPLDDAALGPLGACIGSGAVVAVSEKSCLLDLARREAAFFAREACGACPGCSHLLELEQAIGLLGTGPEPAARIEALMAELSSAGCPIGRRAAVPIGSVLERFPQTIDLHREGHCSCHPRKKAKS
;
A
#
# COMPACT_ATOMS: atom_id res chain seq x y z
N MET A 1 11.34 10.30 1.70
CA MET A 1 10.03 10.90 1.43
C MET A 1 9.07 10.68 2.57
N LEU A 2 8.43 11.74 3.03
CA LEU A 2 7.31 11.70 3.96
C LEU A 2 6.05 11.23 3.21
N ALA A 3 5.25 10.37 3.82
CA ALA A 3 3.91 10.03 3.32
C ALA A 3 2.88 10.20 4.45
N LEU A 4 1.64 10.52 4.09
CA LEU A 4 0.51 10.56 5.03
C LEU A 4 -0.51 9.48 4.67
N HIS A 5 -0.94 8.70 5.64
CA HIS A 5 -2.07 7.78 5.49
C HIS A 5 -3.24 8.30 6.34
N LEU A 6 -4.33 8.67 5.67
CA LEU A 6 -5.52 9.25 6.29
C LEU A 6 -6.58 8.17 6.55
N GLY A 7 -7.48 8.37 7.50
CA GLY A 7 -8.79 7.69 7.54
C GLY A 7 -8.87 6.19 7.71
N GLY A 8 -7.78 5.54 8.13
CA GLY A 8 -7.71 4.10 8.36
C GLY A 8 -7.35 3.31 7.09
N ALA A 9 -7.20 1.99 7.22
CA ALA A 9 -6.56 1.09 6.24
C ALA A 9 -7.08 1.12 4.79
N ALA A 10 -8.12 1.90 4.46
CA ALA A 10 -8.75 1.94 3.14
C ALA A 10 -8.53 3.25 2.36
N SER A 11 -7.79 4.22 2.89
CA SER A 11 -7.47 5.47 2.18
C SER A 11 -6.16 5.36 1.38
N ALA A 12 -6.03 6.14 0.31
CA ALA A 12 -4.76 6.29 -0.36
C ALA A 12 -3.70 6.96 0.54
N TYR A 13 -2.43 6.62 0.30
CA TYR A 13 -1.27 7.30 0.85
C TYR A 13 -1.00 8.59 0.06
N LEU A 14 -0.89 9.71 0.75
CA LEU A 14 -0.52 11.00 0.17
C LEU A 14 0.99 11.19 0.18
N ALA A 15 1.54 11.73 -0.90
CA ALA A 15 2.94 12.10 -1.03
C ALA A 15 3.22 13.48 -0.40
N GLY A 16 4.51 13.81 -0.24
CA GLY A 16 4.95 15.03 0.45
C GLY A 16 4.44 16.34 -0.20
N ASP A 17 4.19 16.33 -1.51
CA ASP A 17 3.62 17.43 -2.27
C ASP A 17 2.09 17.57 -2.13
N GLN A 18 1.44 16.63 -1.45
CA GLN A 18 -0.01 16.59 -1.23
C GLN A 18 -0.42 16.89 0.22
N ILE A 19 0.54 17.18 1.12
CA ILE A 19 0.28 17.32 2.56
C ILE A 19 -0.57 18.54 2.93
N ASP A 20 -0.55 19.58 2.08
CA ASP A 20 -1.34 20.80 2.27
C ASP A 20 -2.77 20.65 1.73
N THR A 21 -3.16 19.46 1.27
CA THR A 21 -4.52 19.18 0.81
C THR A 21 -5.49 19.35 1.98
N PRO A 22 -6.56 20.17 1.83
CA PRO A 22 -7.60 20.29 2.85
C PRO A 22 -8.17 18.93 3.26
N LEU A 23 -8.38 18.74 4.56
CA LEU A 23 -9.00 17.53 5.10
C LEU A 23 -10.53 17.61 4.96
N ASP A 24 -11.00 17.61 3.72
CA ASP A 24 -12.40 17.47 3.33
C ASP A 24 -12.54 16.45 2.18
N ASP A 25 -13.66 15.75 2.11
CA ASP A 25 -13.83 14.66 1.15
C ASP A 25 -13.83 15.16 -0.32
N ALA A 26 -14.16 16.44 -0.56
CA ALA A 26 -14.15 17.01 -1.90
C ALA A 26 -12.72 17.24 -2.42
N ALA A 27 -11.80 17.66 -1.53
CA ALA A 27 -10.39 17.81 -1.84
C ALA A 27 -9.65 16.45 -1.90
N LEU A 28 -10.01 15.51 -1.03
CA LEU A 28 -9.33 14.21 -0.92
C LEU A 28 -9.81 13.17 -1.95
N GLY A 29 -11.09 13.23 -2.35
CA GLY A 29 -11.70 12.28 -3.28
C GLY A 29 -10.94 12.11 -4.61
N PRO A 30 -10.51 13.19 -5.29
CA PRO A 30 -9.68 13.12 -6.49
C PRO A 30 -8.33 12.41 -6.28
N LEU A 31 -7.83 12.39 -5.05
CA LEU A 31 -6.60 11.69 -4.67
C LEU A 31 -6.87 10.25 -4.22
N GLY A 32 -8.10 9.73 -4.33
CA GLY A 32 -8.48 8.42 -3.79
C GLY A 32 -8.29 8.32 -2.27
N ALA A 33 -8.16 9.46 -1.59
CA ALA A 33 -8.04 9.54 -0.15
C ALA A 33 -9.39 9.94 0.46
N CYS A 34 -9.57 9.64 1.74
CA CYS A 34 -10.73 10.10 2.49
C CYS A 34 -10.36 10.31 3.96
N ILE A 35 -11.14 11.14 4.66
CA ILE A 35 -10.88 11.40 6.09
C ILE A 35 -11.14 10.16 6.94
N GLY A 36 -12.11 9.33 6.53
CA GLY A 36 -12.49 8.11 7.23
C GLY A 36 -12.73 8.33 8.73
N SER A 37 -11.94 7.65 9.56
CA SER A 37 -12.01 7.74 11.03
C SER A 37 -11.42 9.02 11.64
N GLY A 38 -10.87 9.93 10.83
CA GLY A 38 -10.14 11.12 11.29
C GLY A 38 -8.72 10.83 11.79
N ALA A 39 -8.22 9.59 11.60
CA ALA A 39 -6.84 9.24 11.91
C ALA A 39 -5.88 9.79 10.84
N VAL A 40 -4.75 10.36 11.28
CA VAL A 40 -3.67 10.82 10.40
C VAL A 40 -2.37 10.14 10.84
N VAL A 41 -1.80 9.33 9.96
CA VAL A 41 -0.54 8.61 10.22
C VAL A 41 0.55 9.18 9.34
N ALA A 42 1.55 9.81 9.97
CA ALA A 42 2.75 10.28 9.28
C ALA A 42 3.78 9.15 9.17
N VAL A 43 4.19 8.84 7.94
CA VAL A 43 5.15 7.79 7.62
C VAL A 43 6.49 8.42 7.30
N SER A 44 7.49 8.12 8.13
CA SER A 44 8.85 8.63 7.98
C SER A 44 9.51 8.14 6.70
N GLU A 45 10.44 8.93 6.19
CA GLU A 45 11.29 8.59 5.04
C GLU A 45 12.13 7.33 5.22
N LYS A 46 12.35 6.91 6.48
CA LYS A 46 13.09 5.70 6.83
C LYS A 46 12.21 4.45 6.81
N SER A 47 10.89 4.62 6.76
CA SER A 47 9.94 3.51 6.77
C SER A 47 9.82 2.87 5.40
N CYS A 48 9.67 1.55 5.36
CA CYS A 48 9.40 0.82 4.12
C CYS A 48 7.94 0.97 3.71
N LEU A 49 7.63 1.85 2.75
CA LEU A 49 6.27 1.96 2.21
C LEU A 49 5.81 0.68 1.52
N LEU A 50 6.73 -0.05 0.86
CA LEU A 50 6.41 -1.36 0.29
C LEU A 50 5.96 -2.39 1.34
N ASP A 51 6.63 -2.43 2.50
CA ASP A 51 6.22 -3.32 3.60
C ASP A 51 4.89 -2.88 4.20
N LEU A 52 4.60 -1.58 4.21
CA LEU A 52 3.28 -1.08 4.61
C LEU A 52 2.20 -1.56 3.62
N ALA A 53 2.40 -1.42 2.31
CA ALA A 53 1.47 -1.95 1.30
C ALA A 53 1.25 -3.46 1.45
N ARG A 54 2.33 -4.22 1.72
CA ARG A 54 2.23 -5.66 2.03
C ARG A 54 1.37 -5.92 3.27
N ARG A 55 1.54 -5.13 4.33
CA ARG A 55 0.74 -5.23 5.56
C ARG A 55 -0.72 -4.87 5.34
N GLU A 56 -1.02 -3.91 4.46
CA GLU A 56 -2.40 -3.61 4.05
C GLU A 56 -3.02 -4.83 3.34
N ALA A 57 -2.31 -5.44 2.38
CA ALA A 57 -2.75 -6.68 1.74
C ALA A 57 -3.01 -7.79 2.76
N ALA A 58 -2.09 -7.98 3.71
CA ALA A 58 -2.24 -8.94 4.81
C ALA A 58 -3.43 -8.63 5.72
N PHE A 59 -3.73 -7.35 5.96
CA PHE A 59 -4.88 -6.91 6.74
C PHE A 59 -6.17 -7.28 6.02
N PHE A 60 -6.33 -6.86 4.77
CA PHE A 60 -7.53 -7.17 4.00
C PHE A 60 -7.69 -8.67 3.75
N ALA A 61 -6.61 -9.43 3.61
CA ALA A 61 -6.68 -10.89 3.51
C ALA A 61 -7.34 -11.55 4.74
N ARG A 62 -7.17 -10.97 5.93
CA ARG A 62 -7.82 -11.46 7.17
C ARG A 62 -9.27 -11.00 7.32
N GLU A 63 -9.57 -9.79 6.85
CA GLU A 63 -10.89 -9.16 7.01
C GLU A 63 -11.88 -9.50 5.87
N ALA A 64 -11.37 -9.93 4.71
CA ALA A 64 -12.20 -10.24 3.56
C ALA A 64 -12.93 -11.58 3.72
N CYS A 65 -14.14 -11.68 3.15
CA CYS A 65 -14.95 -12.90 3.19
C CYS A 65 -14.49 -13.99 2.20
N GLY A 66 -13.59 -13.68 1.27
CA GLY A 66 -13.08 -14.61 0.26
C GLY A 66 -14.06 -15.02 -0.86
N ALA A 67 -15.28 -14.46 -0.89
CA ALA A 67 -16.34 -14.94 -1.80
C ALA A 67 -16.19 -14.49 -3.27
N CYS A 68 -15.54 -13.35 -3.53
CA CYS A 68 -15.27 -12.88 -4.89
C CYS A 68 -13.78 -13.04 -5.26
N PRO A 69 -13.43 -13.11 -6.56
CA PRO A 69 -12.04 -13.32 -7.00
C PRO A 69 -11.05 -12.36 -6.34
N GLY A 70 -11.31 -11.05 -6.39
CA GLY A 70 -10.43 -10.05 -5.75
C GLY A 70 -10.19 -10.32 -4.25
N CYS A 71 -11.21 -10.74 -3.50
CA CYS A 71 -11.05 -11.06 -2.08
C CYS A 71 -10.27 -12.37 -1.85
N SER A 72 -10.40 -13.38 -2.72
CA SER A 72 -9.64 -14.64 -2.59
C SER A 72 -8.15 -14.48 -2.90
N HIS A 73 -7.78 -13.47 -3.69
CA HIS A 73 -6.38 -13.25 -4.09
C HIS A 73 -5.57 -12.32 -3.16
N LEU A 74 -6.14 -11.79 -2.08
CA LEU A 74 -5.45 -10.86 -1.19
C LEU A 74 -4.21 -11.48 -0.50
N LEU A 75 -4.26 -12.76 -0.15
CA LEU A 75 -3.09 -13.47 0.40
C LEU A 75 -2.00 -13.65 -0.66
N GLU A 76 -2.39 -13.89 -1.90
CA GLU A 76 -1.45 -14.00 -3.01
C GLU A 76 -0.79 -12.65 -3.33
N LEU A 77 -1.57 -11.57 -3.27
CA LEU A 77 -1.07 -10.21 -3.44
C LEU A 77 -0.05 -9.85 -2.35
N GLU A 78 -0.31 -10.21 -1.10
CA GLU A 78 0.63 -10.05 0.01
C GLU A 78 1.98 -10.74 -0.27
N GLN A 79 1.93 -12.00 -0.70
CA GLN A 79 3.12 -12.76 -1.05
C GLN A 79 3.87 -12.17 -2.24
N ALA A 80 3.14 -11.77 -3.29
CA ALA A 80 3.73 -11.16 -4.47
C ALA A 80 4.42 -9.83 -4.15
N ILE A 81 3.83 -8.98 -3.30
CA ILE A 81 4.47 -7.75 -2.81
C ILE A 81 5.74 -8.08 -2.02
N GLY A 82 5.72 -9.13 -1.20
CA GLY A 82 6.90 -9.59 -0.46
C GLY A 82 8.05 -10.10 -1.35
N LEU A 83 7.75 -10.50 -2.59
CA LEU A 83 8.73 -10.92 -3.59
C LEU A 83 9.13 -9.80 -4.56
N LEU A 84 8.52 -8.63 -4.47
CA LEU A 84 8.77 -7.53 -5.38
C LEU A 84 10.26 -7.10 -5.32
N GLY A 85 10.91 -7.02 -6.48
CA GLY A 85 12.34 -6.72 -6.59
C GLY A 85 13.25 -7.96 -6.71
N THR A 86 12.70 -9.18 -6.64
CA THR A 86 13.44 -10.44 -6.90
C THR A 86 13.46 -10.84 -8.39
N GLY A 87 12.76 -10.10 -9.25
CA GLY A 87 12.65 -10.33 -10.69
C GLY A 87 11.43 -9.60 -11.29
N PRO A 88 11.14 -9.78 -12.59
CA PRO A 88 9.98 -9.15 -13.24
C PRO A 88 8.64 -9.85 -12.95
N GLU A 89 8.66 -11.17 -12.67
CA GLU A 89 7.45 -11.98 -12.43
C GLU A 89 6.51 -11.42 -11.34
N PRO A 90 7.00 -11.00 -10.15
CA PRO A 90 6.14 -10.46 -9.11
C PRO A 90 5.39 -9.19 -9.53
N ALA A 91 6.02 -8.31 -10.33
CA ALA A 91 5.41 -7.05 -10.75
C ALA A 91 4.22 -7.30 -11.69
N ALA A 92 4.41 -8.16 -12.70
CA ALA A 92 3.34 -8.55 -13.62
C ALA A 92 2.20 -9.27 -12.87
N ARG A 93 2.54 -10.11 -11.88
CA ARG A 93 1.53 -10.77 -11.04
C ARG A 93 0.74 -9.77 -10.21
N ILE A 94 1.39 -8.80 -9.59
CA ILE A 94 0.73 -7.75 -8.80
C ILE A 94 -0.22 -6.94 -9.68
N GLU A 95 0.19 -6.55 -10.89
CA GLU A 95 -0.66 -5.81 -11.82
C GLU A 95 -1.96 -6.57 -12.12
N ALA A 96 -1.86 -7.87 -12.43
CA ALA A 96 -3.03 -8.71 -12.66
C ALA A 96 -3.95 -8.80 -11.43
N LEU A 97 -3.37 -9.04 -10.24
CA LEU A 97 -4.12 -9.14 -8.99
C LEU A 97 -4.80 -7.81 -8.60
N MET A 98 -4.13 -6.68 -8.84
CA MET A 98 -4.69 -5.35 -8.60
C MET A 98 -5.88 -5.03 -9.50
N ALA A 99 -5.86 -5.50 -10.76
CA ALA A 99 -7.00 -5.37 -11.68
C ALA A 99 -8.22 -6.18 -11.19
N GLU A 100 -8.01 -7.40 -10.70
CA GLU A 100 -9.08 -8.22 -10.10
C GLU A 100 -9.63 -7.60 -8.81
N LEU A 101 -8.76 -7.02 -7.99
CA LEU A 101 -9.14 -6.38 -6.74
C LEU A 101 -9.95 -5.09 -6.99
N SER A 102 -9.54 -4.29 -7.98
CA SER A 102 -10.23 -3.06 -8.39
C SER A 102 -11.61 -3.33 -8.99
N SER A 103 -11.77 -4.46 -9.66
CA SER A 103 -13.05 -4.93 -10.23
C SER A 103 -13.85 -5.83 -9.30
N ALA A 104 -13.42 -6.01 -8.05
CA ALA A 104 -14.06 -6.91 -7.11
C ALA A 104 -15.55 -6.59 -6.93
N GLY A 105 -16.39 -7.63 -6.88
CA GLY A 105 -17.84 -7.50 -6.72
C GLY A 105 -18.30 -6.90 -5.37
N CYS A 106 -17.41 -6.78 -4.39
CA CYS A 106 -17.73 -6.23 -3.07
C CYS A 106 -16.93 -4.95 -2.75
N PRO A 107 -17.44 -4.08 -1.84
CA PRO A 107 -16.74 -2.86 -1.46
C PRO A 107 -15.41 -3.09 -0.74
N ILE A 108 -15.25 -4.20 0.00
CA ILE A 108 -14.00 -4.50 0.72
C ILE A 108 -12.87 -4.77 -0.26
N GLY A 109 -13.11 -5.63 -1.27
CA GLY A 109 -12.13 -5.91 -2.31
C GLY A 109 -11.69 -4.62 -3.02
N ARG A 110 -12.64 -3.82 -3.50
CA ARG A 110 -12.31 -2.54 -4.17
C ARG A 110 -11.54 -1.58 -3.27
N ARG A 111 -11.88 -1.52 -1.97
CA ARG A 111 -11.17 -0.66 -1.01
C ARG A 111 -9.76 -1.14 -0.71
N ALA A 112 -9.49 -2.44 -0.74
CA ALA A 112 -8.15 -2.97 -0.52
C ALA A 112 -7.16 -2.53 -1.62
N ALA A 113 -7.64 -2.31 -2.85
CA ALA A 113 -6.82 -1.82 -3.95
C ALA A 113 -6.31 -0.38 -3.73
N VAL A 114 -7.06 0.46 -3.01
CA VAL A 114 -6.78 1.89 -2.86
C VAL A 114 -5.44 2.17 -2.16
N PRO A 115 -5.19 1.71 -0.91
CA PRO A 115 -3.93 1.98 -0.22
C PRO A 115 -2.75 1.31 -0.93
N ILE A 116 -2.92 0.06 -1.39
CA ILE A 116 -1.85 -0.72 -2.03
C ILE A 116 -1.44 -0.05 -3.36
N GLY A 117 -2.42 0.26 -4.21
CA GLY A 117 -2.19 0.92 -5.50
C GLY A 117 -1.54 2.28 -5.32
N SER A 118 -2.02 3.08 -4.36
CA SER A 118 -1.43 4.40 -4.09
C SER A 118 0.06 4.33 -3.71
N VAL A 119 0.48 3.29 -2.97
CA VAL A 119 1.90 3.10 -2.65
C VAL A 119 2.70 2.78 -3.91
N LEU A 120 2.22 1.85 -4.71
CA LEU A 120 2.91 1.39 -5.93
C LEU A 120 3.01 2.50 -6.98
N GLU A 121 1.97 3.33 -7.13
CA GLU A 121 1.90 4.41 -8.11
C GLU A 121 2.69 5.66 -7.68
N ARG A 122 2.57 6.08 -6.42
CA ARG A 122 3.13 7.36 -5.94
C ARG A 122 4.55 7.24 -5.42
N PHE A 123 4.95 6.03 -5.05
CA PHE A 123 6.27 5.80 -4.45
C PHE A 123 7.06 4.70 -5.16
N PRO A 124 7.22 4.71 -6.50
CA PRO A 124 7.91 3.65 -7.23
C PRO A 124 9.36 3.41 -6.72
N GLN A 125 10.04 4.45 -6.25
CA GLN A 125 11.36 4.37 -5.63
C GLN A 125 11.41 3.50 -4.36
N THR A 126 10.27 3.21 -3.71
CA THR A 126 10.24 2.29 -2.55
C THR A 126 10.70 0.89 -2.92
N ILE A 127 10.55 0.50 -4.18
CA ILE A 127 10.92 -0.82 -4.69
C ILE A 127 12.44 -0.95 -4.71
N ASP A 128 13.12 0.05 -5.26
CA ASP A 128 14.59 0.10 -5.30
C ASP A 128 15.17 0.19 -3.89
N LEU A 129 14.63 1.06 -3.03
CA LEU A 129 15.05 1.18 -1.63
C LEU A 129 14.86 -0.12 -0.84
N HIS A 130 13.77 -0.85 -1.10
CA HIS A 130 13.54 -2.16 -0.49
C HIS A 130 14.59 -3.17 -0.96
N ARG A 131 14.82 -3.26 -2.27
CA ARG A 131 15.80 -4.17 -2.90
C ARG A 131 17.22 -3.95 -2.38
N GLU A 132 17.61 -2.71 -2.19
CA GLU A 132 18.95 -2.33 -1.70
C GLU A 132 19.12 -2.52 -0.18
N GLY A 133 18.06 -2.89 0.55
CA GLY A 133 18.12 -2.99 2.01
C GLY A 133 18.13 -1.63 2.72
N HIS A 134 17.76 -0.55 2.03
CA HIS A 134 17.73 0.82 2.55
C HIS A 134 16.38 1.19 3.22
N CYS A 135 15.61 0.20 3.68
CA CYS A 135 14.32 0.36 4.37
C CYS A 135 14.39 -0.03 5.86
N SER A 136 13.39 0.37 6.66
CA SER A 136 13.20 -0.10 8.03
C SER A 136 12.94 -1.61 8.19
N CYS A 137 12.53 -2.27 7.10
CA CYS A 137 12.17 -3.68 7.05
C CYS A 137 13.38 -4.64 7.02
N HIS A 138 14.54 -4.12 6.64
CA HIS A 138 15.82 -4.81 6.69
C HIS A 138 16.62 -4.23 7.86
N PRO A 139 16.72 -4.90 9.02
CA PRO A 139 17.49 -4.37 10.13
C PRO A 139 18.94 -4.24 9.69
N ARG A 140 19.45 -2.99 9.62
CA ARG A 140 20.88 -2.72 9.42
C ARG A 140 21.65 -3.54 10.45
N LYS A 141 22.52 -4.45 10.01
CA LYS A 141 23.49 -5.11 10.90
C LYS A 141 24.22 -4.01 11.65
N LYS A 142 24.06 -3.94 12.98
CA LYS A 142 24.83 -2.99 13.81
C LYS A 142 26.30 -3.21 13.45
N ALA A 143 26.98 -2.17 12.95
CA ALA A 143 28.42 -2.21 12.82
C ALA A 143 28.97 -2.54 14.21
N LYS A 144 29.66 -3.68 14.32
CA LYS A 144 30.42 -4.01 15.53
C LYS A 144 31.46 -2.90 15.71
N SER A 145 31.19 -1.99 16.63
CA SER A 145 32.21 -1.14 17.25
C SER A 145 32.79 -1.87 18.45
#